data_AF-A0A136KGK4-F1
#
_entry.id   AF-A0A136KGK4-F1
#
_cell.length_a   1.000
_cell.length_b   1.000
_cell.length_c   1.000
_cell.angle_alpha   90.00
_cell.angle_beta   90.00
_cell.angle_gamma   90.00
#
_symmetry.space_group_name_H-M   'P 1'
#
loop_
_entity.id
_entity.type
_entity.pdbx_description
1 polymer ?
#
loop_
_entity_poly.entity_id
_entity_poly.type
_entity_poly.pdbx_seq_one_letter_code
_entity_poly.pdbx_strand_id
1 'polypeptide(L)'
;MTWIGIIFSRSDIEGFKLDKISITQRWLIIFSILVFVLLGGFPQLIGFEQLFDWQKHNTILTDLISNSWPVAYTDGSFLNYYLGIYFIPAFFGKIFGGFAIGKVFLSIWILIGYIVSVQLIYNYLFKVMKDSRFVIFGLILLLLISGLDWLQYYINNGYLPRTAEHIEWSYRIFMDGLYKGFFQYSSIVTLITHVPQHLYPALIGICLTLLTKRYSIFLIPVLFIWSPFSAIGVGLAILLVIRKDILRFDYLFFFFIIDCSCSFFLSSSQPY
;
A
#
# COMPACT_ATOMS: atom_id res chain seq x y z
N MET A 1 17.55 -0.10 -14.11
CA MET A 1 17.54 -1.58 -14.07
C MET A 1 18.68 -2.20 -13.23
N THR A 2 19.59 -1.40 -12.67
CA THR A 2 20.77 -1.88 -11.91
C THR A 2 20.54 -2.13 -10.41
N TRP A 3 19.50 -1.54 -9.81
CA TRP A 3 19.26 -1.63 -8.36
C TRP A 3 18.56 -2.92 -7.90
N ILE A 4 17.66 -3.48 -8.73
CA ILE A 4 17.00 -4.76 -8.43
C ILE A 4 18.04 -5.88 -8.42
N GLY A 5 18.97 -5.89 -9.37
CA GLY A 5 20.06 -6.88 -9.42
C GLY A 5 20.98 -6.85 -8.19
N ILE A 6 21.29 -5.69 -7.63
CA ILE A 6 22.20 -5.57 -6.48
C ILE A 6 21.53 -6.05 -5.17
N ILE A 7 20.21 -5.90 -5.03
CA ILE A 7 19.46 -6.47 -3.90
C ILE A 7 19.42 -8.00 -3.96
N PHE A 8 19.41 -8.59 -5.16
CA PHE A 8 19.31 -10.04 -5.35
C PHE A 8 20.64 -10.77 -5.65
N SER A 9 21.74 -10.05 -5.87
CA SER A 9 23.02 -10.63 -6.35
C SER A 9 23.99 -11.04 -5.23
N ARG A 10 23.74 -10.72 -3.96
CA ARG A 10 24.61 -11.18 -2.87
C ARG A 10 23.96 -12.29 -2.07
N SER A 11 24.60 -13.45 -2.16
CA SER A 11 24.46 -14.69 -1.40
C SER A 11 24.54 -14.55 0.13
N ASP A 12 24.61 -13.32 0.66
CA ASP A 12 24.85 -13.04 2.08
C ASP A 12 23.57 -12.63 2.83
N ILE A 13 22.40 -12.75 2.19
CA ILE A 13 21.15 -12.88 2.95
C ILE A 13 21.09 -14.33 3.44
N GLU A 14 21.83 -14.66 4.48
CA GLU A 14 21.76 -15.95 5.16
C GLU A 14 20.30 -16.22 5.59
N GLY A 15 19.58 -16.98 4.76
CA GLY A 15 18.16 -17.31 4.94
C GLY A 15 17.23 -16.87 3.81
N PHE A 16 17.65 -16.03 2.86
CA PHE A 16 16.89 -15.73 1.64
C PHE A 16 17.49 -16.48 0.45
N LYS A 17 17.41 -17.80 0.52
CA LYS A 17 17.48 -18.58 -0.69
C LYS A 17 16.22 -18.26 -1.49
N LEU A 18 16.37 -17.72 -2.69
CA LEU A 18 15.35 -17.83 -3.76
C LEU A 18 15.23 -19.31 -4.19
N ASP A 19 15.27 -20.24 -3.23
CA ASP A 19 15.01 -21.64 -3.46
C ASP A 19 13.51 -21.75 -3.75
N LYS A 20 13.21 -22.42 -4.87
CA LYS A 20 11.88 -22.80 -5.41
C LYS A 20 10.69 -22.28 -4.61
N ILE A 21 9.97 -21.30 -5.17
CA ILE A 21 8.62 -20.93 -4.70
C ILE A 21 7.82 -22.22 -4.55
N SER A 22 7.42 -22.51 -3.30
CA SER A 22 6.73 -23.76 -2.96
C SER A 22 5.40 -23.84 -3.71
N ILE A 23 4.91 -25.05 -3.97
CA ILE A 23 3.63 -25.22 -4.67
C ILE A 23 2.49 -24.49 -3.92
N THR A 24 2.52 -24.51 -2.58
CA THR A 24 1.57 -23.79 -1.73
C THR A 24 1.67 -22.27 -1.91
N GLN A 25 2.87 -21.71 -1.97
CA GLN A 25 3.06 -20.28 -2.24
C GLN A 25 2.52 -19.88 -3.62
N ARG A 26 2.72 -20.71 -4.65
CA ARG A 26 2.20 -20.42 -5.99
C ARG A 26 0.69 -20.37 -6.00
N TRP A 27 0.03 -21.36 -5.41
CA TRP A 27 -1.43 -21.40 -5.32
C TRP A 27 -1.98 -20.24 -4.48
N LEU A 28 -1.29 -19.89 -3.39
CA LEU A 28 -1.64 -18.72 -2.60
C LEU A 28 -1.60 -17.44 -3.43
N ILE A 29 -0.52 -17.21 -4.19
CA ILE A 29 -0.40 -16.02 -5.06
C ILE A 29 -1.50 -16.02 -6.13
N ILE A 30 -1.74 -17.16 -6.79
CA ILE A 30 -2.78 -17.25 -7.83
C ILE A 30 -4.15 -16.94 -7.23
N PHE A 31 -4.49 -17.57 -6.10
CA PHE A 31 -5.76 -17.35 -5.42
C PHE A 31 -5.89 -15.91 -4.91
N SER A 32 -4.82 -15.35 -4.36
CA SER A 32 -4.83 -13.97 -3.86
C SER A 32 -4.96 -12.96 -4.99
N ILE A 33 -4.37 -13.21 -6.17
CA ILE A 33 -4.60 -12.41 -7.37
C ILE A 33 -6.06 -12.48 -7.80
N LEU A 34 -6.69 -13.66 -7.78
CA LEU A 34 -8.13 -13.78 -8.09
C LEU A 34 -8.99 -12.97 -7.11
N VAL A 35 -8.71 -13.06 -5.82
CA VAL A 35 -9.40 -12.26 -4.80
C VAL A 35 -9.16 -10.77 -5.02
N PHE A 36 -7.91 -10.36 -5.29
CA PHE A 36 -7.55 -8.98 -5.62
C PHE A 36 -8.33 -8.45 -6.84
N VAL A 37 -8.46 -9.25 -7.91
CA VAL A 37 -9.26 -8.92 -9.08
C VAL A 37 -10.73 -8.73 -8.70
N LEU A 38 -11.30 -9.66 -7.93
CA LEU A 38 -12.71 -9.64 -7.52
C LEU A 38 -13.05 -8.46 -6.61
N LEU A 39 -12.11 -8.04 -5.75
CA LEU A 39 -12.26 -6.90 -4.85
C LEU A 39 -12.05 -5.55 -5.53
N GLY A 40 -11.78 -5.51 -6.84
CA GLY A 40 -11.60 -4.27 -7.58
C GLY A 40 -10.17 -3.74 -7.61
N GLY A 41 -9.17 -4.60 -7.37
CA GLY A 41 -7.74 -4.29 -7.47
C GLY A 41 -7.26 -3.90 -8.88
N PHE A 42 -8.09 -4.07 -9.90
CA PHE A 42 -7.86 -3.55 -11.26
C PHE A 42 -8.83 -2.43 -11.63
N PRO A 43 -8.76 -1.29 -10.96
CA PRO A 43 -9.75 -0.25 -11.16
C PRO A 43 -9.70 0.32 -12.58
N GLN A 44 -8.53 0.25 -13.23
CA GLN A 44 -8.31 0.77 -14.59
C GLN A 44 -8.59 -0.21 -15.74
N LEU A 45 -8.94 -1.46 -15.43
CA LEU A 45 -9.26 -2.47 -16.46
C LEU A 45 -10.68 -3.04 -16.32
N ILE A 46 -11.23 -3.05 -15.09
CA ILE A 46 -12.51 -3.70 -14.78
C ILE A 46 -13.63 -2.66 -14.53
N GLY A 47 -13.39 -1.39 -14.85
CA GLY A 47 -14.44 -0.36 -14.82
C GLY A 47 -14.72 0.27 -13.46
N PHE A 48 -13.86 0.04 -12.45
CA PHE A 48 -13.92 0.82 -11.20
C PHE A 48 -13.32 2.24 -11.34
N GLU A 49 -13.00 2.67 -12.57
CA GLU A 49 -12.53 4.04 -12.88
C GLU A 49 -13.53 5.13 -12.49
N GLN A 50 -14.80 4.78 -12.28
CA GLN A 50 -15.86 5.70 -11.89
C GLN A 50 -15.86 6.03 -10.40
N LEU A 51 -15.06 5.35 -9.58
CA LEU A 51 -14.87 5.73 -8.19
C LEU A 51 -14.16 7.09 -8.13
N PHE A 52 -14.66 7.98 -7.27
CA PHE A 52 -14.18 9.36 -7.13
C PHE A 52 -12.65 9.47 -6.96
N ASP A 53 -12.03 8.57 -6.18
CA ASP A 53 -10.57 8.57 -5.99
C ASP A 53 -9.79 8.27 -7.27
N TRP A 54 -10.32 7.39 -8.12
CA TRP A 54 -9.67 7.00 -9.36
C TRP A 54 -9.74 8.09 -10.42
N GLN A 55 -10.70 9.01 -10.35
CA GLN A 55 -10.71 10.21 -11.20
C GLN A 55 -9.46 11.06 -10.95
N LYS A 56 -9.14 11.33 -9.68
CA LYS A 56 -7.92 12.07 -9.29
C LYS A 56 -6.66 11.35 -9.78
N HIS A 57 -6.58 10.03 -9.59
CA HIS A 57 -5.44 9.24 -10.05
C HIS A 57 -5.26 9.29 -11.58
N ASN A 58 -6.37 9.24 -12.32
CA ASN A 58 -6.38 9.35 -13.78
C ASN A 58 -5.96 10.74 -14.26
N THR A 59 -6.38 11.82 -13.58
CA THR A 59 -5.94 13.19 -13.88
C THR A 59 -4.43 13.34 -13.68
N ILE A 60 -3.89 12.89 -12.53
CA ILE A 60 -2.45 12.93 -12.26
C ILE A 60 -1.65 12.17 -13.31
N LEU A 61 -2.11 10.97 -13.68
CA LEU A 61 -1.48 10.16 -14.71
C LEU A 61 -1.52 10.87 -16.08
N THR A 62 -2.65 11.49 -16.43
CA THR A 62 -2.82 12.25 -17.68
C THR A 62 -1.87 13.45 -17.74
N ASP A 63 -1.74 14.18 -16.64
CA ASP A 63 -0.85 15.34 -16.55
C ASP A 63 0.62 14.94 -16.69
N LEU A 64 1.03 13.84 -16.06
CA LEU A 64 2.39 13.30 -16.22
C LEU A 64 2.66 12.81 -17.64
N ILE A 65 1.68 12.24 -18.33
CA ILE A 65 1.86 11.79 -19.72
C ILE A 65 1.97 12.99 -20.66
N SER A 66 1.08 13.98 -20.50
CA SER A 66 0.89 15.08 -21.45
C SER A 66 1.93 16.19 -21.31
N ASN A 67 2.42 16.47 -20.10
CA ASN A 67 3.31 17.60 -19.84
C ASN A 67 4.79 17.21 -19.71
N SER A 68 5.69 18.18 -19.88
CA SER A 68 7.12 18.00 -19.54
C SER A 68 7.32 17.77 -18.05
N TRP A 69 8.36 17.04 -17.67
CA TRP A 69 8.70 16.82 -16.26
C TRP A 69 9.83 17.76 -15.80
N PRO A 70 9.75 18.35 -14.60
CA PRO A 70 8.63 18.32 -13.65
C PRO A 70 7.40 19.07 -14.20
N VAL A 71 6.20 18.60 -13.87
CA VAL A 71 4.95 19.19 -14.38
C VAL A 71 4.72 20.53 -13.67
N ALA A 72 4.75 21.60 -14.46
CA ALA A 72 4.46 22.97 -14.06
C ALA A 72 3.30 23.50 -14.89
N TYR A 73 2.37 24.21 -14.25
CA TYR A 73 1.20 24.81 -14.88
C TYR A 73 1.45 26.29 -15.18
N THR A 74 0.61 26.89 -16.03
CA THR A 74 0.77 28.26 -16.52
C THR A 74 0.63 29.34 -15.44
N ASP A 75 -0.02 29.02 -14.33
CA ASP A 75 -0.16 29.88 -13.15
C ASP A 75 1.07 29.83 -12.21
N GLY A 76 2.11 29.06 -12.58
CA GLY A 76 3.31 28.86 -11.77
C GLY A 76 3.17 27.78 -10.69
N SER A 77 2.02 27.11 -10.61
CA SER A 77 1.86 25.95 -9.73
C SER A 77 2.55 24.70 -10.29
N PHE A 78 2.82 23.72 -9.42
CA PHE A 78 3.48 22.48 -9.78
C PHE A 78 2.63 21.29 -9.35
N LEU A 79 2.71 20.19 -10.09
CA LEU A 79 2.08 18.93 -9.70
C LEU A 79 2.77 18.38 -8.43
N ASN A 80 2.16 18.62 -7.29
CA ASN A 80 2.62 18.15 -5.99
C ASN A 80 1.75 16.99 -5.51
N TYR A 81 2.26 15.77 -5.67
CA TYR A 81 1.58 14.56 -5.22
C TYR A 81 2.55 13.42 -4.90
N TYR A 82 2.00 12.29 -4.46
CA TYR A 82 2.71 11.03 -4.26
C TYR A 82 3.05 10.36 -5.59
N LEU A 83 4.12 10.83 -6.24
CA LEU A 83 4.41 10.50 -7.65
C LEU A 83 5.00 9.10 -7.89
N GLY A 84 5.49 8.42 -6.85
CA GLY A 84 6.19 7.13 -6.98
C GLY A 84 5.42 6.05 -7.74
N ILE A 85 4.10 5.94 -7.54
CA ILE A 85 3.28 4.95 -8.23
C ILE A 85 3.04 5.30 -9.71
N TYR A 86 3.12 6.59 -10.07
CA TYR A 86 2.74 7.08 -11.41
C TYR A 86 3.93 7.24 -12.35
N PHE A 87 5.16 7.41 -11.85
CA PHE A 87 6.31 7.69 -12.72
C PHE A 87 6.55 6.62 -13.78
N ILE A 88 6.57 5.34 -13.39
CA ILE A 88 6.81 4.24 -14.33
C ILE A 88 5.65 4.13 -15.34
N PRO A 89 4.38 4.08 -14.91
CA PRO A 89 3.25 4.10 -15.84
C PRO A 89 3.22 5.30 -16.79
N ALA A 90 3.46 6.51 -16.27
CA ALA A 90 3.45 7.73 -17.06
C ALA A 90 4.61 7.78 -18.07
N PHE A 91 5.77 7.24 -17.72
CA PHE A 91 6.91 7.10 -18.65
C PHE A 91 6.52 6.24 -19.86
N PHE A 92 5.88 5.08 -19.62
CA PHE A 92 5.39 4.23 -20.71
C PHE A 92 4.26 4.91 -21.50
N GLY A 93 3.33 5.59 -20.83
CA GLY A 93 2.29 6.37 -21.50
C GLY A 93 2.85 7.48 -22.40
N LYS A 94 3.93 8.14 -21.97
CA LYS A 94 4.60 9.21 -22.73
C LYS A 94 5.36 8.66 -23.96
N ILE A 95 6.04 7.53 -23.83
CA ILE A 95 6.82 6.94 -24.94
C ILE A 95 5.91 6.29 -25.97
N PHE A 96 4.92 5.52 -25.53
CA PHE A 96 4.07 4.72 -26.40
C PHE A 96 2.77 5.46 -26.81
N GLY A 97 2.61 6.71 -26.37
CA GLY A 97 1.73 7.67 -27.02
C GLY A 97 0.28 7.67 -26.55
N GLY A 98 0.00 7.38 -25.27
CA GLY A 98 -1.37 7.57 -24.80
C GLY A 98 -1.67 7.20 -23.36
N PHE A 99 -2.70 7.87 -22.84
CA PHE A 99 -3.28 7.61 -21.53
C PHE A 99 -3.69 6.14 -21.34
N ALA A 100 -4.26 5.50 -22.37
CA ALA A 100 -4.64 4.09 -22.32
C ALA A 100 -3.47 3.15 -21.99
N ILE A 101 -2.28 3.41 -22.54
CA ILE A 101 -1.07 2.63 -22.25
C ILE A 101 -0.60 2.91 -20.82
N GLY A 102 -0.61 4.18 -20.41
CA GLY A 102 -0.36 4.54 -19.02
C GLY A 102 -1.24 3.76 -18.04
N LYS A 103 -2.53 3.60 -18.34
CA LYS A 103 -3.47 2.83 -17.51
C LYS A 103 -3.12 1.35 -17.39
N VAL A 104 -2.76 0.73 -18.51
CA VAL A 104 -2.32 -0.68 -18.54
C VAL A 104 -1.05 -0.85 -17.70
N PHE A 105 -0.07 0.02 -17.87
CA PHE A 105 1.17 -0.05 -17.08
C PHE A 105 0.94 0.27 -15.61
N LEU A 106 0.01 1.16 -15.26
CA LEU A 106 -0.37 1.41 -13.87
C LEU A 106 -0.99 0.16 -13.23
N SER A 107 -1.85 -0.53 -13.96
CA SER A 107 -2.45 -1.80 -13.52
C SER A 107 -1.39 -2.89 -13.29
N ILE A 108 -0.46 -3.04 -14.24
CA ILE A 108 0.67 -3.98 -14.10
C ILE A 108 1.56 -3.59 -12.91
N TRP A 109 1.80 -2.29 -12.73
CA TRP A 109 2.65 -1.77 -11.66
C TRP A 109 2.06 -2.03 -10.27
N ILE A 110 0.75 -1.82 -10.11
CA ILE A 110 -0.02 -2.17 -8.91
C ILE A 110 0.04 -3.68 -8.66
N LEU A 111 -0.19 -4.50 -9.69
CA LEU A 111 -0.13 -5.97 -9.58
C LEU A 111 1.25 -6.46 -9.12
N ILE A 112 2.32 -5.88 -9.66
CA ILE A 112 3.69 -6.19 -9.22
C ILE A 112 3.87 -5.84 -7.74
N GLY A 113 3.44 -4.65 -7.32
CA GLY A 113 3.49 -4.22 -5.92
C GLY A 113 2.73 -5.17 -4.99
N TYR A 114 1.56 -5.61 -5.42
CA TYR A 114 0.74 -6.60 -4.71
C TYR A 114 1.45 -7.96 -4.57
N ILE A 115 1.94 -8.54 -5.68
CA ILE A 115 2.63 -9.84 -5.67
C ILE A 115 3.87 -9.80 -4.77
N VAL A 116 4.68 -8.74 -4.89
CA VAL A 116 5.87 -8.55 -4.04
C VAL A 116 5.48 -8.44 -2.57
N SER A 117 4.43 -7.68 -2.25
CA SER A 117 3.94 -7.53 -0.87
C SER A 117 3.48 -8.87 -0.30
N VAL A 118 2.65 -9.62 -1.01
CA VAL A 118 2.17 -10.95 -0.57
C VAL A 118 3.35 -11.91 -0.35
N GLN A 119 4.31 -11.93 -1.27
CA GLN A 119 5.50 -12.79 -1.15
C GLN A 119 6.36 -12.43 0.07
N LEU A 120 6.58 -11.13 0.31
CA LEU A 120 7.37 -10.66 1.45
C LEU A 120 6.67 -10.96 2.79
N ILE A 121 5.36 -10.74 2.87
CA ILE A 121 4.56 -11.07 4.06
C ILE A 121 4.60 -12.59 4.29
N TYR A 122 4.38 -13.41 3.26
CA TYR A 122 4.47 -14.86 3.39
C TYR A 122 5.84 -15.28 3.93
N ASN A 123 6.92 -14.77 3.35
CA ASN A 123 8.28 -15.13 3.74
C ASN A 123 8.57 -14.72 5.19
N TYR A 124 8.11 -13.55 5.60
CA TYR A 124 8.21 -13.10 6.98
C TYR A 124 7.43 -14.00 7.94
N LEU A 125 6.15 -14.24 7.67
CA LEU A 125 5.31 -15.10 8.51
C LEU A 125 5.85 -16.54 8.56
N PHE A 126 6.32 -17.09 7.44
CA PHE A 126 6.89 -18.43 7.40
C PHE A 126 8.20 -18.53 8.18
N LYS A 127 9.06 -17.50 8.13
CA LYS A 127 10.27 -17.41 8.97
C LYS A 127 9.95 -17.49 10.46
N VAL A 128 8.83 -16.90 10.88
CA VAL A 128 8.43 -16.84 12.28
C VAL A 128 7.65 -18.10 12.71
N MET A 129 6.67 -18.53 11.92
CA MET A 129 5.74 -19.62 12.26
C MET A 129 6.26 -21.01 11.87
N LYS A 130 7.12 -21.11 10.86
CA LYS A 130 7.69 -22.35 10.30
C LYS A 130 6.68 -23.38 9.78
N ASP A 131 5.39 -23.04 9.71
CA ASP A 131 4.32 -23.89 9.17
C ASP A 131 3.41 -23.05 8.27
N SER A 132 3.22 -23.52 7.03
CA SER A 132 2.47 -22.83 5.99
C SER A 132 0.98 -22.67 6.30
N ARG A 133 0.39 -23.55 7.13
CA ARG A 133 -1.03 -23.46 7.51
C ARG A 133 -1.30 -22.25 8.37
N PHE A 134 -0.42 -21.99 9.35
CA PHE A 134 -0.52 -20.81 10.20
C PHE A 134 -0.22 -19.53 9.44
N VAL A 135 0.66 -19.57 8.44
CA VAL A 135 0.89 -18.44 7.54
C VAL A 135 -0.37 -18.10 6.74
N ILE A 136 -1.01 -19.10 6.13
CA ILE A 136 -2.25 -18.91 5.37
C ILE A 136 -3.35 -18.36 6.29
N PHE A 137 -3.50 -18.93 7.48
CA PHE A 137 -4.46 -18.45 8.47
C PHE A 137 -4.18 -16.99 8.88
N GLY A 138 -2.93 -16.63 9.15
CA GLY A 138 -2.53 -15.26 9.47
C GLY A 138 -2.81 -14.26 8.34
N LEU A 139 -2.61 -14.67 7.08
CA LEU A 139 -2.96 -13.86 5.91
C LEU A 139 -4.48 -13.67 5.77
N ILE A 140 -5.27 -14.70 6.02
CA ILE A 140 -6.74 -14.61 6.02
C ILE A 140 -7.20 -13.65 7.12
N LEU A 141 -6.64 -13.75 8.33
CA LEU A 141 -6.96 -12.82 9.42
C LEU A 141 -6.57 -11.38 9.07
N LEU A 142 -5.41 -11.16 8.43
CA LEU A 142 -5.01 -9.84 7.95
C LEU A 142 -6.04 -9.27 6.96
N LEU A 143 -6.56 -10.09 6.05
CA LEU A 143 -7.54 -9.62 5.07
C LEU A 143 -8.92 -9.36 5.69
N LEU A 144 -9.37 -10.22 6.62
CA LEU A 144 -10.73 -10.18 7.16
C LEU A 144 -10.90 -9.29 8.41
N ILE A 145 -9.84 -9.13 9.20
CA ILE A 145 -9.87 -8.44 10.51
C ILE A 145 -9.05 -7.12 10.45
N SER A 146 -8.52 -6.75 9.29
CA SER A 146 -7.87 -5.44 9.17
C SER A 146 -8.92 -4.32 9.20
N GLY A 147 -8.54 -3.22 9.84
CA GLY A 147 -9.39 -2.05 9.97
C GLY A 147 -10.22 -2.01 11.25
N LEU A 148 -10.62 -0.80 11.61
CA LEU A 148 -11.40 -0.40 12.77
C LEU A 148 -12.51 0.54 12.27
N ASP A 149 -12.85 0.42 10.97
CA ASP A 149 -13.92 1.19 10.32
C ASP A 149 -15.25 1.00 11.06
N TRP A 150 -15.50 -0.20 11.61
CA TRP A 150 -16.68 -0.50 12.43
C TRP A 150 -16.68 0.25 13.78
N LEU A 151 -15.51 0.43 14.40
CA LEU A 151 -15.37 1.14 15.67
C LEU A 151 -15.58 2.64 15.44
N GLN A 152 -14.99 3.18 14.38
CA GLN A 152 -15.22 4.57 13.98
C GLN A 152 -16.69 4.81 13.62
N TYR A 153 -17.32 3.87 12.91
CA TYR A 153 -18.74 3.90 12.62
C TYR A 153 -19.59 3.92 13.90
N TYR A 154 -19.25 3.07 14.88
CA TYR A 154 -19.93 3.03 16.17
C TYR A 154 -19.78 4.34 16.96
N ILE A 155 -18.56 4.89 17.02
CA ILE A 155 -18.31 6.17 17.69
C ILE A 155 -19.14 7.29 17.07
N ASN A 156 -19.29 7.30 15.75
CA ASN A 156 -19.98 8.39 15.04
C ASN A 156 -21.51 8.26 15.07
N ASN A 157 -22.02 7.03 15.04
CA ASN A 157 -23.45 6.80 14.89
C ASN A 157 -24.12 6.33 16.20
N GLY A 158 -23.35 5.89 17.19
CA GLY A 158 -23.85 5.35 18.45
C GLY A 158 -24.42 3.92 18.35
N TYR A 159 -24.30 3.28 17.19
CA TYR A 159 -24.74 1.89 16.96
C TYR A 159 -23.79 1.15 16.02
N LEU A 160 -23.79 -0.18 16.11
CA LEU A 160 -22.96 -1.02 15.25
C LEU A 160 -23.53 -1.04 13.82
N PRO A 161 -22.66 -1.08 12.79
CA PRO A 161 -23.12 -1.10 11.41
C PRO A 161 -24.00 -2.31 11.13
N ARG A 162 -25.08 -2.08 10.37
CA ARG A 162 -25.98 -3.15 9.92
C ARG A 162 -25.34 -3.92 8.76
N THR A 163 -25.86 -5.11 8.49
CA THR A 163 -25.40 -5.91 7.35
C THR A 163 -25.57 -5.12 6.05
N ALA A 164 -24.51 -5.07 5.25
CA ALA A 164 -24.40 -4.33 3.98
C ALA A 164 -24.38 -2.79 4.09
N GLU A 165 -24.23 -2.21 5.29
CA GLU A 165 -23.92 -0.78 5.40
C GLU A 165 -22.47 -0.51 4.97
N HIS A 166 -22.28 0.53 4.18
CA HIS A 166 -20.95 1.02 3.82
C HIS A 166 -20.29 1.67 5.04
N ILE A 167 -19.35 0.97 5.65
CA ILE A 167 -18.57 1.45 6.81
C ILE A 167 -17.24 2.11 6.42
N GLU A 168 -16.81 1.89 5.18
CA GLU A 168 -15.65 2.57 4.62
C GLU A 168 -15.92 4.07 4.59
N TRP A 169 -14.89 4.90 4.82
CA TRP A 169 -15.02 6.37 4.89
C TRP A 169 -15.83 6.88 6.11
N SER A 170 -15.94 6.07 7.17
CA SER A 170 -16.65 6.43 8.39
C SER A 170 -16.08 7.64 9.13
N TYR A 171 -14.94 8.23 8.72
CA TYR A 171 -14.39 9.47 9.29
C TYR A 171 -15.22 10.73 9.02
N ARG A 172 -16.33 10.64 8.26
CA ARG A 172 -17.27 11.76 8.06
C ARG A 172 -18.02 12.09 9.35
N ILE A 173 -17.37 12.82 10.26
CA ILE A 173 -18.11 13.59 11.26
C ILE A 173 -18.74 14.78 10.53
N PHE A 174 -20.06 14.73 10.39
CA PHE A 174 -20.88 15.86 9.98
C PHE A 174 -21.29 16.62 11.26
N MET A 175 -20.34 17.33 11.89
CA MET A 175 -20.66 18.25 12.97
C MET A 175 -20.58 19.67 12.44
N ASP A 176 -21.70 20.38 12.53
CA ASP A 176 -21.84 21.80 12.15
C ASP A 176 -21.51 22.10 10.67
N GLY A 177 -21.84 21.17 9.75
CA GLY A 177 -21.65 21.36 8.31
C GLY A 177 -20.19 21.30 7.84
N LEU A 178 -19.24 20.91 8.71
CA LEU A 178 -17.83 20.76 8.40
C LEU A 178 -17.40 19.30 8.53
N TYR A 179 -16.74 18.78 7.49
CA TYR A 179 -16.12 17.46 7.53
C TYR A 179 -14.95 17.45 8.53
N LYS A 180 -15.13 16.85 9.71
CA LYS A 180 -14.08 16.75 10.75
C LYS A 180 -13.70 15.30 11.02
N GLY A 181 -12.81 14.71 10.22
CA GLY A 181 -12.22 13.40 10.51
C GLY A 181 -10.72 13.53 10.77
N PHE A 182 -10.24 13.03 11.91
CA PHE A 182 -8.80 13.03 12.25
C PHE A 182 -8.13 11.65 12.08
N PHE A 183 -8.91 10.57 12.11
CA PHE A 183 -8.40 9.20 12.07
C PHE A 183 -9.18 8.35 11.07
N GLN A 184 -8.46 7.71 10.16
CA GLN A 184 -9.02 6.72 9.24
C GLN A 184 -8.18 5.45 9.34
N TYR A 185 -8.68 4.44 10.04
CA TYR A 185 -8.03 3.13 10.17
C TYR A 185 -8.78 2.13 9.31
N SER A 186 -8.55 2.23 8.00
CA SER A 186 -9.26 1.45 7.01
C SER A 186 -8.70 0.05 6.85
N SER A 187 -9.58 -0.89 6.49
CA SER A 187 -9.19 -2.26 6.18
C SER A 187 -8.14 -2.32 5.07
N ILE A 188 -7.33 -3.39 5.04
CA ILE A 188 -6.34 -3.60 4.00
C ILE A 188 -7.00 -3.73 2.62
N VAL A 189 -8.24 -4.22 2.57
CA VAL A 189 -9.02 -4.32 1.34
C VAL A 189 -9.32 -2.92 0.79
N THR A 190 -9.82 -2.02 1.64
CA THR A 190 -10.05 -0.62 1.28
C THR A 190 -8.75 0.08 0.85
N LEU A 191 -7.63 -0.22 1.53
CA LEU A 191 -6.33 0.35 1.17
C LEU A 191 -5.81 -0.16 -0.19
N ILE A 192 -6.06 -1.43 -0.51
CA ILE A 192 -5.72 -2.04 -1.81
C ILE A 192 -6.46 -1.33 -2.95
N THR A 193 -7.75 -1.00 -2.75
CA THR A 193 -8.62 -0.48 -3.81
C THR A 193 -8.48 1.02 -4.01
N HIS A 194 -8.27 1.79 -2.93
CA HIS A 194 -8.30 3.26 -3.00
C HIS A 194 -6.93 3.92 -2.94
N VAL A 195 -5.97 3.33 -2.22
CA VAL A 195 -4.70 4.01 -1.89
C VAL A 195 -3.46 3.10 -2.02
N PRO A 196 -3.31 2.36 -3.15
CA PRO A 196 -2.19 1.44 -3.35
C PRO A 196 -0.82 2.13 -3.26
N GLN A 197 -0.76 3.43 -3.59
CA GLN A 197 0.46 4.25 -3.49
C GLN A 197 0.99 4.43 -2.07
N HIS A 198 0.15 4.21 -1.04
CA HIS A 198 0.57 4.25 0.36
C HIS A 198 0.79 2.84 0.93
N LEU A 199 -0.11 1.91 0.58
CA LEU A 199 -0.11 0.57 1.15
C LEU A 199 1.12 -0.25 0.78
N TYR A 200 1.39 -0.43 -0.52
CA TYR A 200 2.49 -1.29 -0.96
C TYR A 200 3.87 -0.81 -0.51
N PRO A 201 4.24 0.48 -0.61
CA PRO A 201 5.52 0.92 -0.07
C PRO A 201 5.62 0.70 1.45
N ALA A 202 4.51 0.86 2.21
CA ALA A 202 4.52 0.56 3.64
C ALA A 202 4.77 -0.95 3.91
N LEU A 203 4.00 -1.84 3.27
CA LEU A 203 4.14 -3.29 3.41
C LEU A 203 5.54 -3.79 3.03
N ILE A 204 6.02 -3.36 1.86
CA ILE A 204 7.35 -3.70 1.35
C ILE A 204 8.42 -3.16 2.30
N GLY A 205 8.31 -1.89 2.72
CA GLY A 205 9.25 -1.25 3.63
C GLY A 205 9.36 -1.96 4.98
N ILE A 206 8.22 -2.29 5.60
CA ILE A 206 8.17 -3.01 6.88
C ILE A 206 8.75 -4.41 6.74
N CYS A 207 8.32 -5.18 5.73
CA CYS A 207 8.81 -6.56 5.55
C CYS A 207 10.32 -6.58 5.26
N LEU A 208 10.82 -5.70 4.40
CA LEU A 208 12.26 -5.59 4.13
C LEU A 208 13.04 -5.20 5.39
N THR A 209 12.48 -4.31 6.21
CA THR A 209 13.08 -3.92 7.50
C THR A 209 13.23 -5.12 8.43
N LEU A 210 12.18 -5.93 8.56
CA LEU A 210 12.17 -7.10 9.45
C LEU A 210 13.03 -8.26 8.93
N LEU A 211 13.11 -8.42 7.61
CA LEU A 211 13.89 -9.49 6.98
C LEU A 211 15.39 -9.21 6.96
N THR A 212 15.80 -7.98 6.62
CA THR A 212 17.22 -7.68 6.32
C THR A 212 17.91 -6.85 7.41
N LYS A 213 17.20 -5.96 8.11
CA LYS A 213 17.65 -5.03 9.18
C LYS A 213 18.81 -4.06 8.84
N ARG A 214 19.81 -4.50 8.08
CA ARG A 214 21.11 -3.82 7.86
C ARG A 214 21.03 -2.64 6.89
N TYR A 215 20.03 -2.63 6.00
CA TYR A 215 19.90 -1.61 4.95
C TYR A 215 18.58 -0.85 5.00
N SER A 216 17.83 -1.02 6.09
CA SER A 216 16.45 -0.52 6.20
C SER A 216 16.39 1.00 6.20
N ILE A 217 17.40 1.69 6.72
CA ILE A 217 17.45 3.16 6.73
C ILE A 217 17.50 3.77 5.32
N PHE A 218 18.06 3.05 4.34
CA PHE A 218 18.10 3.49 2.94
C PHE A 218 16.74 3.38 2.24
N LEU A 219 15.75 2.71 2.87
CA LEU A 219 14.39 2.67 2.35
C LEU A 219 13.68 4.01 2.53
N ILE A 220 14.03 4.80 3.55
CA ILE A 220 13.31 6.01 3.93
C ILE A 220 13.23 7.02 2.77
N PRO A 221 14.33 7.43 2.09
CA PRO A 221 14.25 8.37 0.97
C PRO A 221 13.41 7.85 -0.20
N VAL A 222 13.47 6.53 -0.47
CA VAL A 222 12.68 5.90 -1.53
C VAL A 222 11.20 5.95 -1.17
N LEU A 223 10.86 5.66 0.09
CA LEU A 223 9.49 5.69 0.57
C LEU A 223 8.90 7.10 0.51
N PHE A 224 9.67 8.15 0.76
CA PHE A 224 9.19 9.54 0.65
C PHE A 224 8.70 9.90 -0.75
N ILE A 225 9.32 9.35 -1.80
CA ILE A 225 8.88 9.55 -3.20
C ILE A 225 7.50 8.91 -3.44
N TRP A 226 7.23 7.80 -2.77
CA TRP A 226 5.99 7.05 -2.91
C TRP A 226 4.89 7.55 -1.99
N SER A 227 5.22 7.87 -0.75
CA SER A 227 4.29 8.24 0.31
C SER A 227 5.10 8.69 1.54
N PRO A 228 5.12 9.99 1.87
CA PRO A 228 5.68 10.52 3.10
C PRO A 228 5.13 9.83 4.35
N PHE A 229 3.84 9.46 4.37
CA PHE A 229 3.24 8.75 5.52
C PHE A 229 3.78 7.33 5.67
N SER A 230 3.93 6.60 4.56
CA SER A 230 4.55 5.28 4.57
C SER A 230 6.01 5.37 5.00
N ALA A 231 6.71 6.44 4.60
CA ALA A 231 8.08 6.70 5.04
C ALA A 231 8.18 6.95 6.54
N ILE A 232 7.27 7.74 7.12
CA ILE A 232 7.20 8.00 8.56
C ILE A 232 6.90 6.69 9.32
N GLY A 233 5.87 5.96 8.91
CA GLY A 233 5.47 4.71 9.57
C GLY A 233 6.56 3.64 9.54
N VAL A 234 7.17 3.41 8.36
CA VAL A 234 8.31 2.49 8.23
C VAL A 234 9.53 3.03 8.98
N GLY A 235 9.77 4.34 8.98
CA GLY A 235 10.86 4.97 9.73
C GLY A 235 10.77 4.71 11.23
N LEU A 236 9.56 4.83 11.80
CA LEU A 236 9.29 4.46 13.19
C LEU A 236 9.55 2.97 13.44
N ALA A 237 9.09 2.10 12.53
CA ALA A 237 9.35 0.66 12.61
C ALA A 237 10.86 0.35 12.60
N ILE A 238 11.63 1.01 11.74
CA ILE A 238 13.09 0.90 11.67
C ILE A 238 13.72 1.29 13.02
N LEU A 239 13.32 2.44 13.59
CA LEU A 239 13.84 2.89 14.89
C LEU A 239 13.57 1.87 16.01
N LEU A 240 12.37 1.28 16.02
CA LEU A 240 11.99 0.27 17.00
C LEU A 240 12.75 -1.05 16.81
N VAL A 241 12.96 -1.49 15.56
CA VAL A 241 13.75 -2.69 15.25
C VAL A 241 15.23 -2.51 15.58
N ILE A 242 15.80 -1.33 15.32
CA ILE A 242 17.21 -1.00 15.64
C ILE A 242 17.41 -0.95 17.15
N ARG A 243 16.47 -0.36 17.90
CA ARG A 243 16.61 -0.19 19.35
C ARG A 243 16.59 -1.49 20.15
N LYS A 244 16.21 -2.64 19.57
CA LYS A 244 16.27 -4.03 20.10
C LYS A 244 15.75 -4.32 21.52
N ASP A 245 15.49 -3.33 22.36
CA ASP A 245 15.34 -3.47 23.81
C ASP A 245 13.91 -3.24 24.31
N ILE A 246 12.99 -2.75 23.49
CA ILE A 246 11.71 -2.23 24.02
C ILE A 246 10.52 -3.17 23.84
N LEU A 247 10.48 -4.03 22.82
CA LEU A 247 9.34 -4.94 22.63
C LEU A 247 9.80 -6.29 22.07
N ARG A 248 9.43 -7.38 22.75
CA ARG A 248 9.18 -8.64 22.03
C ARG A 248 8.24 -8.25 20.89
N PHE A 249 8.71 -8.41 19.65
CA PHE A 249 7.93 -8.12 18.46
C PHE A 249 6.80 -9.16 18.39
N ASP A 250 5.76 -8.95 19.19
CA ASP A 250 4.57 -9.77 19.19
C ASP A 250 3.80 -9.48 17.90
N TYR A 251 3.16 -10.51 17.35
CA TYR A 251 2.46 -10.47 16.07
C TYR A 251 1.45 -9.30 15.96
N LEU A 252 0.84 -8.91 17.08
CA LEU A 252 -0.04 -7.74 17.21
C LEU A 252 0.62 -6.41 16.84
N PHE A 253 1.91 -6.24 17.14
CA PHE A 253 2.66 -5.01 16.87
C PHE A 253 3.03 -4.88 15.38
N PHE A 254 3.23 -6.01 14.69
CA PHE A 254 3.40 -6.06 13.24
C PHE A 254 2.15 -5.60 12.49
N PHE A 255 0.97 -6.06 12.93
CA PHE A 255 -0.31 -5.62 12.38
C PHE A 255 -0.59 -4.14 12.68
N PHE A 256 -0.31 -3.70 13.90
CA PHE A 256 -0.48 -2.30 14.31
C PHE A 256 0.41 -1.33 13.51
N ILE A 257 1.67 -1.67 13.24
CA ILE A 257 2.58 -0.82 12.45
C ILE A 257 2.15 -0.74 10.99
N ILE A 258 1.76 -1.85 10.37
CA ILE A 258 1.29 -1.87 8.97
C ILE A 258 0.07 -0.98 8.82
N ASP A 259 -0.89 -1.10 9.75
CA ASP A 259 -2.12 -0.35 9.66
C ASP A 259 -1.92 1.14 10.04
N CYS A 260 -1.12 1.48 11.07
CA CYS A 260 -0.82 2.88 11.42
C CYS A 260 -0.06 3.63 10.31
N SER A 261 0.79 2.94 9.54
CA SER A 261 1.57 3.56 8.45
C SER A 261 0.69 4.01 7.28
N CYS A 262 -0.48 3.39 7.11
CA CYS A 262 -1.40 3.66 6.01
C CYS A 262 -2.58 4.57 6.42
N SER A 263 -2.82 4.71 7.73
CA SER A 263 -4.00 5.36 8.32
C SER A 263 -3.86 6.87 8.58
N PHE A 264 -2.66 7.43 8.43
CA PHE A 264 -2.41 8.87 8.58
C PHE A 264 -2.78 9.62 7.28
N PHE A 265 -4.05 9.63 6.91
CA PHE A 265 -4.55 10.55 5.89
C PHE A 265 -4.90 11.90 6.55
N LEU A 266 -3.96 12.85 6.47
CA LEU A 266 -4.23 14.23 6.84
C LEU A 266 -5.17 14.86 5.81
N SER A 267 -6.38 15.18 6.27
CA SER A 267 -7.27 16.19 5.69
C SER A 267 -6.51 17.51 5.49
N SER A 268 -5.88 17.68 4.32
CA SER A 268 -5.22 18.94 3.95
C SER A 268 -5.49 19.35 2.50
N SER A 269 -6.38 18.66 1.79
CA SER A 269 -6.72 19.03 0.41
C SER A 269 -8.22 19.00 0.15
N GLN A 270 -8.99 19.67 0.98
CA GLN A 270 -10.34 20.10 0.63
C GLN A 270 -10.51 21.59 1.01
N PRO A 271 -9.95 22.53 0.25
CA PRO A 271 -10.67 23.76 0.01
C PRO A 271 -11.74 23.45 -1.04
N TYR A 272 -12.99 23.57 -0.63
CA TYR A 272 -14.18 23.90 -1.43
C TYR A 272 -14.15 23.65 -2.94
#